data_AF-A0A562QYJ8-F1
#
_entry.id   AF-A0A562QYJ8-F1
#
_cell.length_a   1.000
_cell.length_b   1.000
_cell.length_c   1.000
_cell.angle_alpha   90.00
_cell.angle_beta   90.00
_cell.angle_gamma   90.00
#
_symmetry.space_group_name_H-M   'P 1'
#
loop_
_entity.id
_entity.type
_entity.pdbx_description
1 polymer ?
#
loop_
_entity_poly.entity_id
_entity_poly.type
_entity_poly.pdbx_seq_one_letter_code
_entity_poly.pdbx_strand_id
1 'polypeptide(L)'
;MTTTIPVERVASVLEAAHFKRVPTPLKIGGIEIDAAAAFVGEPPIPDLIVVGDSLAQTPARLQQVVEGAGRALDMMGSRRPLTLIVVGPRPESSTLSALARHARVLAVGETAGEQDLFNWLAVLLPLTLPKASEDRAIAIRAKLLEGFDDPLALELVEIASAGVLRVASHLADAIDAPFLEDLLSEKEP
;
A
#
# COMPACT_ATOMS: atom_id res chain seq x y z
N MET A 1 6.74 -31.04 3.26
CA MET A 1 6.38 -29.61 3.36
C MET A 1 5.97 -29.16 1.98
N THR A 2 4.70 -28.85 1.78
CA THR A 2 4.10 -28.58 0.48
C THR A 2 4.68 -27.29 -0.09
N THR A 3 5.49 -27.41 -1.13
CA THR A 3 5.95 -26.29 -1.96
C THR A 3 4.71 -25.59 -2.52
N THR A 4 4.28 -24.50 -1.89
CA THR A 4 3.21 -23.67 -2.43
C THR A 4 3.70 -23.08 -3.75
N ILE A 5 2.95 -23.37 -4.81
CA ILE A 5 3.22 -22.98 -6.20
C ILE A 5 3.53 -21.46 -6.22
N PRO A 6 4.55 -21.00 -6.97
CA PRO A 6 4.96 -19.58 -7.00
C PRO A 6 3.81 -18.60 -7.22
N VAL A 7 2.82 -18.98 -8.05
CA VAL A 7 1.60 -18.21 -8.31
C VAL A 7 0.75 -18.02 -7.05
N GLU A 8 0.56 -19.06 -6.23
CA GLU A 8 -0.28 -18.98 -5.02
C GLU A 8 0.40 -18.17 -3.91
N ARG A 9 1.73 -18.12 -3.89
CA ARG A 9 2.47 -17.21 -3.00
C ARG A 9 2.21 -15.74 -3.37
N VAL A 10 2.27 -15.41 -4.65
CA VAL A 10 1.90 -14.07 -5.14
C VAL A 10 0.43 -13.77 -4.82
N ALA A 11 -0.47 -14.73 -5.06
CA ALA A 11 -1.90 -14.59 -4.77
C ALA A 11 -2.14 -14.23 -3.30
N SER A 12 -1.49 -14.96 -2.39
CA SER A 12 -1.63 -14.73 -0.95
C SER A 12 -1.22 -13.31 -0.54
N VAL A 13 -0.11 -12.80 -1.09
CA VAL A 13 0.35 -11.42 -0.80
C VAL A 13 -0.62 -10.37 -1.35
N LEU A 14 -1.14 -10.57 -2.56
CA LEU A 14 -2.08 -9.65 -3.19
C LEU A 14 -3.43 -9.65 -2.45
N GLU A 15 -3.94 -10.81 -2.06
CA GLU A 15 -5.19 -10.93 -1.29
C GLU A 15 -5.05 -10.28 0.10
N ALA A 16 -3.90 -10.45 0.76
CA ALA A 16 -3.59 -9.75 2.02
C ALA A 16 -3.52 -8.23 1.84
N ALA A 17 -3.16 -7.76 0.64
CA ALA A 17 -3.18 -6.35 0.26
C ALA A 17 -4.53 -5.87 -0.32
N HIS A 18 -5.61 -6.66 -0.12
CA HIS A 18 -6.98 -6.36 -0.54
C HIS A 18 -7.24 -6.34 -2.05
N PHE A 19 -6.36 -6.93 -2.86
CA PHE A 19 -6.68 -7.23 -4.24
C PHE A 19 -7.65 -8.42 -4.31
N LYS A 20 -8.71 -8.28 -5.10
CA LYS A 20 -9.72 -9.34 -5.28
C LYS A 20 -9.30 -10.25 -6.43
N ARG A 21 -9.19 -11.56 -6.16
CA ARG A 21 -8.94 -12.56 -7.20
C ARG A 21 -10.13 -12.64 -8.15
N VAL A 22 -9.84 -12.68 -9.44
CA VAL A 22 -10.83 -12.78 -10.52
C VAL A 22 -10.74 -14.19 -11.13
N PRO A 23 -11.86 -14.81 -11.54
CA PRO A 23 -11.84 -16.11 -12.19
C PRO A 23 -10.94 -16.13 -13.44
N THR A 24 -10.23 -17.23 -13.64
CA THR A 24 -9.46 -17.53 -14.85
C THR A 24 -10.20 -18.56 -15.72
N PRO A 25 -10.20 -18.43 -17.06
CA PRO A 25 -9.56 -17.36 -17.83
C PRO A 25 -10.24 -16.01 -17.61
N LEU A 26 -9.41 -14.95 -17.56
CA LEU A 26 -9.88 -13.59 -17.29
C LEU A 26 -10.73 -13.12 -18.47
N LYS A 27 -11.97 -12.70 -18.20
CA LYS A 27 -12.88 -12.20 -19.23
C LYS A 27 -13.05 -10.70 -19.14
N ILE A 28 -12.66 -9.98 -20.18
CA ILE A 28 -12.82 -8.51 -20.28
C ILE A 28 -13.44 -8.19 -21.64
N GLY A 29 -14.62 -7.57 -21.65
CA GLY A 29 -15.28 -7.15 -22.90
C GLY A 29 -15.52 -8.29 -23.90
N GLY A 30 -15.72 -9.52 -23.43
CA GLY A 30 -15.88 -10.71 -24.27
C GLY A 30 -14.58 -11.36 -24.77
N ILE A 31 -13.40 -10.76 -24.47
CA ILE A 31 -12.09 -11.38 -24.73
C ILE A 31 -11.73 -12.29 -23.55
N GLU A 32 -11.34 -13.53 -23.85
CA GLU A 32 -10.77 -14.45 -22.88
C GLU A 32 -9.24 -14.33 -22.87
N ILE A 33 -8.68 -14.09 -21.68
CA ILE A 33 -7.25 -13.89 -21.44
C ILE A 33 -6.76 -15.02 -20.53
N ASP A 34 -5.77 -15.74 -21.01
CA ASP A 34 -5.22 -16.93 -20.38
C ASP A 34 -4.05 -16.58 -19.45
N ALA A 35 -4.38 -15.95 -18.33
CA ALA A 35 -3.44 -15.65 -17.24
C ALA A 35 -3.44 -16.80 -16.21
N ALA A 36 -2.28 -17.05 -15.58
CA ALA A 36 -2.17 -18.05 -14.50
C ALA A 36 -3.01 -17.65 -13.28
N ALA A 37 -3.09 -16.36 -12.98
CA ALA A 37 -4.03 -15.76 -12.05
C ALA A 37 -4.32 -14.31 -12.44
N ALA A 38 -5.43 -13.75 -11.97
CA ALA A 38 -5.78 -12.35 -12.20
C ALA A 38 -6.40 -11.74 -10.95
N PHE A 39 -6.12 -10.47 -10.71
CA PHE A 39 -6.59 -9.73 -9.54
C PHE A 39 -6.99 -8.31 -9.93
N VAL A 40 -7.94 -7.76 -9.19
CA VAL A 40 -8.40 -6.39 -9.36
C VAL A 40 -8.35 -5.65 -8.04
N GLY A 41 -7.72 -4.48 -8.05
CA GLY A 41 -7.73 -3.57 -6.92
C GLY A 41 -8.96 -2.66 -6.91
N GLU A 42 -9.25 -2.09 -5.75
CA GLU A 42 -10.26 -1.05 -5.57
C GLU A 42 -9.57 0.29 -5.25
N PRO A 43 -10.25 1.44 -5.50
CA PRO A 43 -9.69 2.74 -5.14
C PRO A 43 -9.17 2.74 -3.68
N PRO A 44 -7.98 3.30 -3.43
CA PRO A 44 -7.20 4.19 -4.30
C PRO A 44 -6.25 3.50 -5.30
N ILE A 45 -6.12 2.16 -5.29
CA ILE A 45 -5.22 1.41 -6.18
C ILE A 45 -6.06 0.50 -7.10
N PRO A 46 -6.65 1.04 -8.18
CA PRO A 46 -7.58 0.29 -9.04
C PRO A 46 -6.87 -0.58 -10.09
N ASP A 47 -5.65 -1.05 -9.81
CA ASP A 47 -4.82 -1.78 -10.77
C ASP A 47 -5.48 -3.11 -11.18
N LEU A 48 -5.42 -3.43 -12.48
CA LEU A 48 -5.63 -4.78 -12.97
C LEU A 48 -4.30 -5.50 -12.97
N ILE A 49 -4.23 -6.62 -12.24
CA ILE A 49 -3.04 -7.46 -12.15
C ILE A 49 -3.31 -8.76 -12.90
N VAL A 50 -2.39 -9.13 -13.78
CA VAL A 50 -2.33 -10.46 -14.40
C VAL A 50 -1.03 -11.13 -13.98
N VAL A 51 -1.10 -12.41 -13.63
CA VAL A 51 0.06 -13.24 -13.28
C VAL A 51 0.34 -14.18 -14.43
N GLY A 52 1.58 -14.17 -14.91
CA GLY A 52 2.09 -15.12 -15.88
C GLY A 52 3.15 -16.02 -15.25
N ASP A 53 3.23 -17.26 -15.73
CA ASP A 53 4.21 -18.24 -15.29
C ASP A 53 5.19 -18.54 -16.43
N SER A 54 6.45 -18.14 -16.29
CA SER A 54 7.46 -18.31 -17.34
C SER A 54 7.94 -19.76 -17.51
N LEU A 55 7.62 -20.66 -16.58
CA LEU A 55 7.85 -22.10 -16.75
C LEU A 55 6.73 -22.75 -17.58
N ALA A 56 5.50 -22.25 -17.46
CA ALA A 56 4.33 -22.78 -18.17
C ALA A 56 4.03 -22.05 -19.49
N GLN A 57 4.45 -20.80 -19.63
CA GLN A 57 4.10 -19.93 -20.74
C GLN A 57 5.36 -19.43 -21.47
N THR A 58 5.32 -19.46 -22.80
CA THR A 58 6.40 -18.88 -23.61
C THR A 58 6.40 -17.36 -23.53
N PRO A 59 7.54 -16.69 -23.82
CA PRO A 59 7.60 -15.23 -23.95
C PRO A 59 6.49 -14.64 -24.84
N ALA A 60 6.24 -15.28 -25.99
CA ALA A 60 5.18 -14.87 -26.91
C ALA A 60 3.77 -14.99 -26.28
N ARG A 61 3.54 -16.02 -25.45
CA ARG A 61 2.27 -16.20 -24.75
C ARG A 61 2.07 -15.15 -23.67
N LEU A 62 3.11 -14.84 -22.88
CA LEU A 62 3.07 -13.75 -21.91
C LEU A 62 2.77 -12.41 -22.60
N GLN A 63 3.37 -12.17 -23.76
CA GLN A 63 3.09 -10.97 -24.55
C GLN A 63 1.64 -10.91 -25.03
N GLN A 64 1.08 -12.01 -25.54
CA GLN A 64 -0.33 -12.10 -25.91
C GLN A 64 -1.28 -11.82 -24.74
N VAL A 65 -0.95 -12.31 -23.53
CA VAL A 65 -1.74 -12.05 -22.32
C VAL A 65 -1.82 -10.56 -22.03
N VAL A 66 -0.67 -9.87 -22.05
CA VAL A 66 -0.61 -8.43 -21.78
C VAL A 66 -1.27 -7.61 -22.88
N GLU A 67 -0.98 -7.90 -24.15
CA GLU A 67 -1.59 -7.20 -25.27
C GLU A 67 -3.11 -7.41 -25.32
N GLY A 68 -3.57 -8.63 -25.05
CA GLY A 68 -4.99 -8.97 -24.97
C GLY A 68 -5.70 -8.22 -23.85
N ALA A 69 -5.10 -8.20 -22.65
CA ALA A 69 -5.63 -7.43 -21.52
C ALA A 69 -5.65 -5.93 -21.80
N GLY A 70 -4.56 -5.37 -22.33
CA GLY A 70 -4.48 -3.96 -22.70
C GLY A 70 -5.54 -3.56 -23.72
N ARG A 71 -5.67 -4.31 -24.82
CA ARG A 71 -6.70 -4.07 -25.84
C ARG A 71 -8.12 -4.19 -25.27
N ALA A 72 -8.36 -5.15 -24.39
CA ALA A 72 -9.67 -5.31 -23.77
C ALA A 72 -10.02 -4.14 -22.84
N LEU A 73 -9.04 -3.62 -22.08
CA LEU A 73 -9.20 -2.41 -21.29
C LEU A 73 -9.48 -1.19 -22.17
N ASP A 74 -8.75 -1.03 -23.27
CA ASP A 74 -8.93 0.07 -24.24
C ASP A 74 -10.34 0.06 -24.84
N MET A 75 -10.81 -1.10 -25.30
CA MET A 75 -12.17 -1.26 -25.84
C MET A 75 -13.25 -0.92 -24.80
N MET A 76 -12.97 -1.17 -23.52
CA MET A 76 -13.89 -0.87 -22.43
C MET A 76 -13.77 0.55 -21.91
N GLY A 77 -12.87 1.38 -22.47
CA GLY A 77 -12.62 2.73 -21.99
C GLY A 77 -12.09 2.77 -20.56
N SER A 78 -11.52 1.66 -20.07
CA SER A 78 -11.02 1.54 -18.71
C SER A 78 -9.67 2.25 -18.59
N ARG A 79 -9.52 3.06 -17.54
CA ARG A 79 -8.25 3.76 -17.21
C ARG A 79 -7.42 3.03 -16.15
N ARG A 80 -7.78 1.79 -15.81
CA ARG A 80 -7.06 1.01 -14.81
C ARG A 80 -5.64 0.69 -15.32
N PRO A 81 -4.59 0.95 -14.54
CA PRO A 81 -3.25 0.50 -14.88
C PRO A 81 -3.22 -1.03 -14.99
N LEU A 82 -2.46 -1.54 -15.97
CA LEU A 82 -2.20 -2.97 -16.12
C LEU A 82 -0.83 -3.30 -15.56
N THR A 83 -0.79 -4.26 -14.64
CA THR A 83 0.45 -4.82 -14.08
C THR A 83 0.53 -6.31 -14.42
N LEU A 84 1.64 -6.73 -15.04
CA LEU A 84 2.02 -8.13 -15.23
C LEU A 84 3.01 -8.53 -14.13
N ILE A 85 2.68 -9.55 -13.36
CA ILE A 85 3.63 -10.23 -12.48
C ILE A 85 4.08 -11.51 -13.18
N VAL A 86 5.38 -11.67 -13.39
CA VAL A 86 5.95 -12.90 -13.97
C VAL A 86 6.59 -13.71 -12.86
N VAL A 87 6.08 -14.92 -12.62
CA VAL A 87 6.70 -15.89 -11.72
C VAL A 87 7.56 -16.88 -12.52
N GLY A 88 8.58 -17.45 -11.87
CA GLY A 88 9.51 -18.41 -12.47
C GLY A 88 10.84 -17.77 -12.87
N PRO A 89 11.64 -18.43 -13.74
CA PRO A 89 12.87 -17.87 -14.25
C PRO A 89 12.62 -16.50 -14.90
N ARG A 90 13.50 -15.54 -14.57
CA ARG A 90 13.39 -14.18 -15.09
C ARG A 90 13.53 -14.21 -16.62
N PRO A 91 12.56 -13.67 -17.38
CA PRO A 91 12.68 -13.56 -18.82
C PRO A 91 13.87 -12.70 -19.24
N GLU A 92 14.36 -12.92 -20.46
CA GLU A 92 15.43 -12.10 -21.03
C GLU A 92 15.06 -10.61 -21.09
N SER A 93 16.07 -9.73 -21.02
CA SER A 93 15.88 -8.28 -21.03
C SER A 93 15.10 -7.76 -22.24
N SER A 94 15.26 -8.40 -23.40
CA SER A 94 14.52 -8.11 -24.65
C SER A 94 13.02 -8.39 -24.47
N THR A 95 12.67 -9.53 -23.88
CA THR A 95 11.30 -9.95 -23.57
C THR A 95 10.67 -9.02 -22.54
N LEU A 96 11.37 -8.73 -21.44
CA LEU A 96 10.88 -7.79 -20.42
C LEU A 96 10.62 -6.41 -21.02
N SER A 97 11.51 -5.92 -21.89
CA SER A 97 11.33 -4.63 -22.57
C SER A 97 10.13 -4.62 -23.52
N ALA A 98 9.81 -5.75 -24.16
CA ALA A 98 8.60 -5.87 -25.00
C ALA A 98 7.33 -5.85 -24.15
N LEU A 99 7.29 -6.65 -23.07
CA LEU A 99 6.16 -6.69 -22.13
C LEU A 99 5.90 -5.33 -21.48
N ALA A 100 6.97 -4.61 -21.11
CA ALA A 100 6.90 -3.32 -20.44
C ALA A 100 6.29 -2.19 -21.30
N ARG A 101 6.14 -2.39 -22.61
CA ARG A 101 5.46 -1.41 -23.49
C ARG A 101 3.96 -1.33 -23.25
N HIS A 102 3.37 -2.37 -22.67
CA HIS A 102 1.93 -2.53 -22.55
C HIS A 102 1.44 -2.67 -21.10
N ALA A 103 2.35 -2.95 -20.16
CA ALA A 103 2.05 -3.07 -18.74
C ALA A 103 3.26 -2.72 -17.87
N ARG A 104 3.03 -2.43 -16.58
CA ARG A 104 4.09 -2.50 -15.58
C ARG A 104 4.47 -3.96 -15.37
N VAL A 105 5.75 -4.31 -15.49
CA VAL A 105 6.22 -5.69 -15.36
C VAL A 105 7.01 -5.89 -14.06
N LEU A 106 6.56 -6.82 -13.23
CA LEU A 106 7.22 -7.23 -12.00
C LEU A 106 7.68 -8.68 -12.14
N ALA A 107 8.98 -8.89 -12.36
CA ALA A 107 9.55 -10.23 -12.44
C ALA A 107 9.93 -10.72 -11.03
N VAL A 108 9.21 -11.72 -10.54
CA VAL A 108 9.39 -12.37 -9.25
C VAL A 108 10.24 -13.62 -9.48
N GLY A 109 11.48 -13.61 -8.99
CA GLY A 109 12.41 -14.74 -9.11
C GLY A 109 11.92 -16.02 -8.42
N GLU A 110 12.42 -17.15 -8.91
CA GLU A 110 12.00 -18.52 -8.57
C GLU A 110 12.18 -18.91 -7.09
N THR A 111 13.20 -18.35 -6.42
CA THR A 111 13.62 -18.77 -5.06
C THR A 111 13.49 -17.66 -4.02
N ALA A 112 12.71 -16.61 -4.28
CA ALA A 112 12.57 -15.51 -3.32
C ALA A 112 12.04 -15.97 -1.97
N GLY A 113 12.71 -15.51 -0.91
CA GLY A 113 12.15 -15.48 0.42
C GLY A 113 10.91 -14.59 0.47
N GLU A 114 10.14 -14.70 1.55
CA GLU A 114 8.93 -13.88 1.74
C GLU A 114 9.23 -12.38 1.70
N GLN A 115 10.36 -11.95 2.27
CA GLN A 115 10.78 -10.56 2.27
C GLN A 115 11.17 -10.05 0.88
N ASP A 116 11.83 -10.89 0.06
CA ASP A 116 12.17 -10.53 -1.33
C ASP A 116 10.92 -10.40 -2.20
N LEU A 117 9.97 -11.34 -2.03
CA LEU A 117 8.68 -11.30 -2.70
C LEU A 117 7.93 -10.01 -2.33
N PHE A 118 7.87 -9.68 -1.04
CA PHE A 118 7.26 -8.44 -0.56
C PHE A 118 7.94 -7.21 -1.18
N ASN A 119 9.27 -7.16 -1.19
CA ASN A 119 10.03 -6.05 -1.76
C ASN A 119 9.77 -5.87 -3.27
N TRP A 120 9.67 -6.96 -4.04
CA TRP A 120 9.35 -6.87 -5.46
C TRP A 120 7.91 -6.43 -5.74
N LEU A 121 6.98 -6.79 -4.87
CA LEU A 121 5.58 -6.42 -4.97
C LEU A 121 5.26 -5.07 -4.31
N ALA A 122 6.20 -4.47 -3.57
CA ALA A 122 5.97 -3.29 -2.73
C ALA A 122 5.31 -2.10 -3.45
N VAL A 123 5.51 -1.97 -4.77
CA VAL A 123 4.87 -0.93 -5.59
C VAL A 123 3.34 -1.05 -5.65
N LEU A 124 2.79 -2.24 -5.39
CA LEU A 124 1.35 -2.54 -5.37
C LEU A 124 0.79 -2.53 -3.94
N LEU A 125 1.65 -2.64 -2.94
CA LEU A 125 1.21 -2.83 -1.56
C LEU A 125 0.97 -1.48 -0.89
N PRO A 126 0.00 -1.39 0.03
CA PRO A 126 -0.20 -0.20 0.84
C PRO A 126 1.11 0.21 1.53
N LEU A 127 1.46 1.49 1.45
CA LEU A 127 2.61 2.02 2.17
C LEU A 127 2.36 1.88 3.67
N THR A 128 3.16 1.03 4.30
CA THR A 128 3.20 0.98 5.76
C THR A 128 4.15 2.07 6.24
N LEU A 129 3.62 3.03 6.99
CA LEU A 129 4.46 4.03 7.62
C LEU A 129 5.35 3.30 8.65
N PRO A 130 6.67 3.57 8.67
CA PRO A 130 7.51 3.03 9.72
C PRO A 130 6.96 3.54 11.06
N LYS A 131 6.88 2.65 12.05
CA LYS A 131 6.62 3.08 13.42
C LYS A 131 7.70 4.09 13.79
N ALA A 132 7.31 5.27 14.24
CA ALA A 132 8.27 6.28 14.67
C ALA A 132 9.19 5.63 15.72
N SER A 133 10.50 5.62 15.46
CA SER A 133 11.45 5.18 16.48
C SER A 133 11.45 6.23 17.59
N GLU A 134 11.52 5.79 18.85
CA GLU A 134 11.52 6.67 20.02
C GLU A 134 12.57 7.78 19.85
N ASP A 135 13.78 7.44 19.39
CA ASP A 135 14.86 8.41 19.18
C ASP A 135 14.51 9.53 18.19
N ARG A 136 13.83 9.20 17.08
CA ARG A 136 13.49 10.19 16.06
C ARG A 136 12.30 11.03 16.49
N ALA A 137 11.35 10.43 17.21
CA ALA A 137 10.24 11.14 17.82
C ALA A 137 10.72 12.13 18.89
N ILE A 138 11.67 11.73 19.75
CA ILE A 138 12.30 12.58 20.76
C ILE A 138 13.02 13.77 20.11
N ALA A 139 13.81 13.53 19.06
CA ALA A 139 14.53 14.59 18.36
C ALA A 139 13.58 15.62 17.68
N ILE A 140 12.50 15.15 17.05
CA ILE A 140 11.49 16.03 16.45
C ILE A 140 10.76 16.82 17.53
N ARG A 141 10.44 16.18 18.65
CA ARG A 141 9.79 16.82 19.79
C ARG A 141 10.65 17.93 20.39
N ALA A 142 11.94 17.65 20.65
CA ALA A 142 12.88 18.65 21.16
C ALA A 142 12.94 19.86 20.22
N LYS A 143 13.04 19.61 18.90
CA LYS A 143 13.06 20.68 17.90
C LYS A 143 11.73 21.44 17.78
N LEU A 144 10.60 20.77 17.96
CA LEU A 144 9.29 21.43 17.96
C LEU A 144 9.17 22.42 19.11
N LEU A 145 9.72 22.07 20.28
CA LEU A 145 9.63 22.87 21.51
C LEU A 145 10.65 24.02 21.58
N GLU A 146 11.70 24.03 20.74
CA GLU A 146 12.73 25.09 20.69
C GLU A 146 12.18 26.51 20.43
N GLY A 147 10.93 26.65 19.98
CA GLY A 147 10.28 27.94 19.73
C GLY A 147 9.02 28.22 20.56
N PHE A 148 8.72 27.40 21.57
CA PHE A 148 7.57 27.59 22.46
C PHE A 148 8.04 27.97 23.86
N ASP A 149 7.82 29.22 24.25
CA ASP A 149 8.05 29.70 25.61
C ASP A 149 6.79 29.65 26.49
N ASP A 150 5.62 29.36 25.89
CA ASP A 150 4.33 29.28 26.59
C ASP A 150 4.21 27.94 27.36
N PRO A 151 4.11 27.96 28.70
CA PRO A 151 3.94 26.76 29.51
C PRO A 151 2.74 25.90 29.10
N LEU A 152 1.62 26.53 28.70
CA LEU A 152 0.42 25.80 28.29
C LEU A 152 0.66 25.07 26.96
N ALA A 153 1.37 25.69 26.02
CA ALA A 153 1.72 25.06 24.75
C ALA A 153 2.64 23.84 24.95
N LEU A 154 3.60 23.93 25.87
CA LEU A 154 4.47 22.81 26.24
C LEU A 154 3.64 21.64 26.82
N GLU A 155 2.73 21.92 27.75
CA GLU A 155 1.85 20.90 28.34
C GLU A 155 0.94 20.21 27.31
N LEU A 156 0.37 20.97 26.37
CA LEU A 156 -0.49 20.41 25.33
C LEU A 156 0.28 19.48 24.38
N VAL A 157 1.55 19.80 24.06
CA VAL A 157 2.43 18.92 23.27
C VAL A 157 2.80 17.66 24.06
N GLU A 158 2.93 17.74 25.38
CA GLU A 158 3.16 16.56 26.23
C GLU A 158 1.97 15.58 26.16
N ILE A 159 0.76 16.12 26.27
CA ILE A 159 -0.48 15.33 26.33
C ILE A 159 -0.95 14.88 24.93
N ALA A 160 -0.42 15.45 23.85
CA ALA A 160 -0.77 15.10 22.47
C ALA A 160 -0.64 13.61 22.15
N SER A 161 0.31 12.92 22.78
CA SER A 161 0.48 11.46 22.65
C SER A 161 -0.72 10.64 23.13
N ALA A 162 -1.53 11.19 24.05
CA ALA A 162 -2.75 10.57 24.58
C ALA A 162 -3.99 10.82 23.70
N GLY A 163 -3.84 11.56 22.60
CA GLY A 163 -4.88 11.75 21.58
C GLY A 163 -5.73 13.01 21.75
N VAL A 164 -6.49 13.32 20.69
CA VAL A 164 -7.18 14.61 20.51
C VAL A 164 -8.16 14.97 21.64
N LEU A 165 -8.90 13.98 22.16
CA LEU A 165 -9.89 14.22 23.22
C LEU A 165 -9.24 14.64 24.54
N ARG A 166 -8.05 14.10 24.84
CA ARG A 166 -7.30 14.45 26.06
C ARG A 166 -6.73 15.86 25.97
N VAL A 167 -6.19 16.24 24.82
CA VAL A 167 -5.71 17.60 24.57
C VAL A 167 -6.84 18.62 24.66
N ALA A 168 -8.00 18.32 24.04
CA ALA A 168 -9.16 19.21 24.07
C ALA A 168 -9.70 19.42 25.49
N SER A 169 -9.77 18.35 26.30
CA SER A 169 -10.19 18.45 27.71
C SER A 169 -9.21 19.31 28.52
N HIS A 170 -7.91 19.06 28.40
CA HIS A 170 -6.89 19.81 29.15
C HIS A 170 -6.89 21.30 28.80
N LEU A 171 -7.08 21.63 27.52
CA LEU A 171 -7.21 23.01 27.08
C LEU A 171 -8.48 23.67 27.66
N ALA A 172 -9.61 22.96 27.68
CA ALA A 172 -10.85 23.47 28.25
C ALA A 172 -10.69 23.75 29.75
N ASP A 173 -10.10 22.82 30.50
CA ASP A 173 -9.82 22.98 31.93
C ASP A 173 -8.87 24.16 32.20
N ALA A 174 -7.84 24.34 31.37
CA ALA A 174 -6.91 25.46 31.48
C ALA A 174 -7.54 26.82 31.16
N ILE A 175 -8.54 26.86 30.26
CA ILE A 175 -9.31 28.07 29.96
C ILE A 175 -10.25 28.40 31.13
N ASP A 176 -10.90 27.39 31.73
CA ASP A 176 -11.88 27.58 32.80
C ASP A 176 -11.25 27.91 34.16
N ALA A 177 -10.03 27.43 34.44
CA ALA A 177 -9.30 27.64 35.69
C ALA A 177 -9.24 29.09 36.22
N PRO A 178 -8.83 30.11 35.43
CA PRO A 178 -8.79 31.49 35.91
C PRO A 178 -10.16 32.04 36.31
N PHE A 179 -11.25 31.61 35.63
CA PHE A 179 -12.60 32.07 35.95
C PHE A 179 -13.15 31.43 37.23
N LEU A 180 -12.68 30.24 37.59
CA LEU A 180 -13.04 29.55 38.82
C LEU A 180 -12.34 30.13 40.06
N GLU A 181 -11.11 30.62 39.91
CA GLU A 181 -10.36 31.29 41.00
C GLU A 181 -10.97 32.64 41.38
N ASP A 182 -11.44 33.43 40.40
CA ASP A 182 -12.16 34.69 40.62
C ASP A 182 -13.51 34.47 41.35
N LEU A 183 -14.23 33.39 41.03
CA LEU A 183 -15.50 33.03 41.68
C LEU A 183 -15.35 32.53 43.13
N LEU A 184 -14.15 32.05 43.50
CA LEU A 184 -13.84 31.58 44.85
C LEU A 184 -13.28 32.70 45.74
N SER A 185 -12.56 33.66 45.16
CA SER A 185 -12.01 34.82 45.88
C SER A 185 -13.06 35.89 46.21
N GLU A 186 -14.19 35.96 45.48
CA GLU A 186 -15.36 36.79 45.86
C GLU A 186 -16.21 36.20 47.02
N LYS A 187 -15.91 34.97 47.49
CA LYS A 187 -16.68 34.27 48.54
C LYS A 187 -16.04 34.25 49.93
N GLU A 188 -14.86 34.82 50.12
CA GLU A 188 -14.27 35.02 51.45
C GLU A 188 -14.59 36.44 51.97
N PRO A 189 -15.36 36.59 53.08
CA PRO A 189 -15.61 37.88 53.73
C PRO A 189 -14.45 38.36 54.60
#